data_AF-A0A969BT84-F1
#
_entry.id   AF-A0A969BT84-F1
#
_cell.length_a   1.000
_cell.length_b   1.000
_cell.length_c   1.000
_cell.angle_alpha   90.00
_cell.angle_beta   90.00
_cell.angle_gamma   90.00
#
_symmetry.space_group_name_H-M   'P 1'
#
loop_
_entity.id
_entity.type
_entity.pdbx_description
1 polymer ?
#
loop_
_entity_poly.entity_id
_entity_poly.type
_entity_poly.pdbx_seq_one_letter_code
_entity_poly.pdbx_strand_id
1 'polypeptide(L)' 'MTIKGTASDNVGVTRVQYRIGSGPLKSATGTTAWTFKTKLKKGANSITIIVADAAGNSVSRTVKIRRK' A
#
# COMPACT_ATOMS: atom_id res chain seq x y z
N MET A 1 -4.48 -12.63 -3.75
CA MET A 1 -4.98 -11.44 -4.46
C MET A 1 -3.81 -10.51 -4.72
N THR A 2 -3.71 -9.99 -5.93
CA THR A 2 -2.70 -9.00 -6.31
C THR A 2 -3.34 -7.63 -6.25
N ILE A 3 -2.69 -6.69 -5.58
CA ILE A 3 -3.11 -5.30 -5.51
C ILE A 3 -2.01 -4.48 -6.17
N LYS A 4 -2.42 -3.61 -7.08
CA LYS A 4 -1.53 -2.71 -7.82
C LYS A 4 -2.07 -1.30 -7.75
N GLY A 5 -1.19 -0.32 -7.88
CA GLY A 5 -1.56 1.08 -7.93
C GLY A 5 -0.41 1.93 -8.43
N THR A 6 -0.64 3.23 -8.45
CA THR A 6 0.37 4.23 -8.77
C THR A 6 0.54 5.21 -7.61
N ALA A 7 1.70 5.83 -7.55
CA ALA A 7 2.04 6.92 -6.65
C ALA A 7 2.80 7.98 -7.43
N SER A 8 2.65 9.24 -7.07
CA SER A 8 3.30 10.36 -7.74
C SER A 8 3.83 11.31 -6.69
N ASP A 9 5.00 11.87 -6.99
CA ASP A 9 5.65 12.94 -6.27
C ASP A 9 6.44 13.79 -7.28
N ASN A 10 6.70 15.06 -6.98
CA ASN A 10 7.41 15.95 -7.91
C ASN A 10 8.91 15.63 -8.02
N VAL A 11 9.51 15.00 -7.01
CA VAL A 11 10.91 14.57 -7.01
C VAL A 11 11.01 13.06 -7.18
N GLY A 12 10.16 12.31 -6.48
CA GLY A 12 10.03 10.87 -6.67
C GLY A 12 9.60 10.12 -5.41
N VAL A 13 8.80 9.09 -5.62
CA VAL A 13 8.40 8.16 -4.56
C VAL A 13 9.54 7.17 -4.33
N THR A 14 10.02 7.08 -3.10
CA THR A 14 11.14 6.19 -2.73
C THR A 14 10.68 4.91 -2.07
N ARG A 15 9.48 4.91 -1.47
CA ARG A 15 8.97 3.75 -0.75
C ARG A 15 7.46 3.67 -0.81
N VAL A 16 6.97 2.45 -1.06
CA VAL A 16 5.55 2.09 -0.89
C VAL A 16 5.46 0.94 0.09
N GLN A 17 4.72 1.15 1.17
CA GLN A 17 4.46 0.13 2.18
C GLN A 17 2.95 -0.07 2.34
N TYR A 18 2.57 -1.21 2.87
CA TYR A 18 1.19 -1.53 3.13
C TYR A 18 1.04 -2.35 4.41
N ARG A 19 -0.14 -2.27 5.03
CA ARG A 19 -0.56 -3.16 6.12
C ARG A 19 -2.02 -3.54 5.97
N ILE A 20 -2.42 -4.63 6.61
CA ILE A 20 -3.79 -5.15 6.56
C ILE A 20 -4.32 -5.22 7.98
N GLY A 21 -5.38 -4.45 8.25
CA GLY A 21 -5.88 -4.23 9.61
C GLY A 21 -4.79 -3.68 10.52
N SER A 22 -4.59 -4.32 11.66
CA SER A 22 -3.52 -4.04 12.63
C SER A 22 -2.25 -4.85 12.40
N GLY A 23 -2.11 -5.53 11.25
CA GLY A 23 -0.93 -6.31 10.93
C GLY A 23 0.34 -5.46 10.69
N PRO A 24 1.51 -6.09 10.57
CA PRO A 24 2.77 -5.39 10.36
C PRO A 24 2.79 -4.66 9.01
N LEU A 25 3.57 -3.58 8.94
CA LEU A 25 3.93 -2.96 7.66
C LEU A 25 4.79 -3.92 6.82
N LYS A 26 4.53 -3.95 5.53
CA LYS A 26 5.29 -4.68 4.52
C LYS A 26 5.56 -3.76 3.34
N SER A 27 6.64 -4.01 2.60
CA SER A 27 6.96 -3.23 1.41
C SER A 27 6.27 -3.80 0.17
N ALA A 28 5.75 -2.92 -0.67
CA ALA A 28 5.33 -3.29 -2.02
C ALA A 28 6.55 -3.38 -2.95
N THR A 29 6.37 -4.03 -4.10
CA THR A 29 7.35 -4.03 -5.19
C THR A 29 7.08 -2.82 -6.08
N GLY A 30 8.12 -2.02 -6.35
CA GLY A 30 8.03 -0.78 -7.13
C GLY A 30 7.61 0.42 -6.30
N THR A 31 7.64 1.61 -6.92
CA THR A 31 7.31 2.89 -6.28
C THR A 31 6.26 3.66 -7.06
N THR A 32 6.58 4.28 -8.18
CA THR A 32 5.62 5.03 -9.01
C THR A 32 4.51 4.15 -9.54
N ALA A 33 4.86 2.95 -10.01
CA ALA A 33 3.93 1.85 -10.23
C ALA A 33 4.31 0.74 -9.25
N TRP A 34 3.37 0.36 -8.40
CA TRP A 34 3.64 -0.57 -7.31
C TRP A 34 2.65 -1.73 -7.30
N THR A 35 3.11 -2.87 -6.78
CA THR A 35 2.30 -4.08 -6.66
C THR A 35 2.67 -4.87 -5.41
N PHE A 36 1.70 -5.53 -4.80
CA PHE A 36 1.94 -6.52 -3.77
C PHE A 36 0.91 -7.64 -3.80
N LYS A 37 1.31 -8.81 -3.28
CA LYS A 37 0.43 -9.97 -3.12
C LYS A 37 0.02 -10.10 -1.67
N THR A 38 -1.26 -10.38 -1.46
CA THR A 38 -1.78 -10.68 -0.12
C THR A 38 -2.92 -11.69 -0.14
N LYS A 39 -3.14 -12.34 1.00
CA LYS A 39 -4.29 -13.20 1.28
C LYS A 39 -5.31 -12.39 2.07
N LEU A 40 -6.51 -12.24 1.53
CA LEU A 40 -7.61 -11.55 2.21
C LEU A 40 -8.43 -12.56 3.03
N LYS A 41 -8.79 -12.17 4.25
CA LYS A 41 -9.74 -12.92 5.08
C LYS A 41 -11.14 -12.81 4.47
N LYS A 42 -12.02 -13.78 4.73
CA LYS A 42 -13.43 -13.67 4.35
C LYS A 42 -14.04 -12.47 5.08
N GLY A 43 -14.90 -11.70 4.42
CA GLY A 43 -15.45 -10.46 4.96
C GLY A 43 -14.58 -9.23 4.68
N ALA A 44 -14.68 -8.22 5.54
CA ALA A 44 -14.02 -6.92 5.34
C ALA A 44 -12.52 -6.98 5.67
N ASN A 45 -11.71 -6.45 4.77
CA ASN A 45 -10.27 -6.28 4.93
C ASN A 45 -9.94 -4.80 4.74
N SER A 46 -9.38 -4.16 5.76
CA SER A 46 -8.88 -2.79 5.65
C SER A 46 -7.41 -2.84 5.26
N ILE A 47 -7.04 -2.20 4.15
CA ILE A 47 -5.67 -2.18 3.65
C ILE A 47 -5.21 -0.74 3.63
N THR A 48 -4.21 -0.42 4.45
CA THR A 48 -3.59 0.90 4.48
C THR A 48 -2.33 0.84 3.63
N ILE A 49 -2.24 1.70 2.63
CA ILE A 49 -1.06 1.95 1.80
C ILE A 49 -0.42 3.24 2.30
N ILE A 50 0.90 3.24 2.45
CA ILE A 50 1.71 4.37 2.88
C ILE A 50 2.77 4.58 1.81
N VAL A 51 2.88 5.80 1.30
CA VAL A 51 3.91 6.18 0.33
C VAL A 51 4.80 7.25 0.95
N ALA A 52 6.09 7.19 0.67
CA ALA A 52 7.07 8.15 1.17
C ALA A 52 8.03 8.59 0.07
N ASP A 53 8.51 9.82 0.18
CA ASP A 53 9.51 10.43 -0.69
C ASP A 53 10.94 10.34 -0.10
N ALA A 54 11.93 10.94 -0.77
CA ALA A 54 13.31 10.98 -0.28
C ALA A 54 13.53 11.95 0.89
N ALA A 55 12.65 12.94 1.05
CA ALA A 55 12.72 13.96 2.09
C ALA A 55 12.10 13.49 3.43
N GLY A 56 11.46 12.31 3.43
CA GLY A 56 10.82 11.73 4.60
C GLY A 56 9.35 12.13 4.75
N ASN A 57 8.76 12.83 3.77
CA ASN A 57 7.32 13.07 3.77
C ASN A 57 6.60 11.76 3.48
N SER A 58 5.46 11.55 4.12
CA SER A 58 4.63 10.38 3.86
C SER A 58 3.15 10.68 3.86
N VAL A 59 2.42 10.02 2.98
CA VAL A 59 0.96 10.06 2.93
C VAL A 59 0.41 8.64 2.93
N SER A 60 -0.81 8.49 3.44
CA SER A 60 -1.45 7.17 3.52
C SER A 60 -2.88 7.18 3.01
N ARG A 61 -3.30 6.05 2.45
CA ARG A 61 -4.65 5.80 1.92
C ARG A 61 -5.12 4.44 2.44
N THR A 62 -6.35 4.39 2.96
CA THR A 62 -6.96 3.13 3.37
C THR A 62 -8.06 2.70 2.41
N VAL A 63 -7.99 1.46 1.94
CA VAL A 63 -8.95 0.83 1.04
C VAL A 63 -9.62 -0.34 1.76
N LYS A 64 -10.95 -0.35 1.78
CA LYS A 64 -11.73 -1.46 2.33
C LYS A 64 -12.12 -2.42 1.21
N ILE A 65 -11.68 -3.67 1.32
CA ILE A 65 -11.99 -4.74 0.37
C ILE A 65 -12.80 -5.81 1.08
N ARG A 66 -13.98 -6.15 0.54
CA ARG A 66 -14.83 -7.21 1.09
C ARG A 66 -14.69 -8.47 0.24
N ARG A 67 -14.09 -9.53 0.78
CA ARG A 67 -14.04 -10.84 0.13
C ARG A 67 -15.32 -11.60 0.46
N LYS A 68 -16.11 -11.94 -0.56
CA LYS A 68 -17.28 -12.83 -0.42
C LYS A 68 -16.81 -14.25 -0.07
#